data_AF-A0A6L9QIN2-F1
#
_entry.id   AF-A0A6L9QIN2-F1
#
_cell.length_a   1.000
_cell.length_b   1.000
_cell.length_c   1.000
_cell.angle_alpha   90.00
_cell.angle_beta   90.00
_cell.angle_gamma   90.00
#
_symmetry.space_group_name_H-M   'P 1'
#
loop_
_entity.id
_entity.type
_entity.pdbx_description
1 polymer ?
#
loop_
_entity_poly.entity_id
_entity_poly.type
_entity_poly.pdbx_seq_one_letter_code
_entity_poly.pdbx_strand_id
1 'polypeptide(L)'
;MSGDPGVTAGDIARLAGVGRATVSNWRRRHADFPRPAGGTATSPLFALGDVEDWLRRNGKPFEVSLGDRVWQRLRASGDDFGLADLVGWAGLRLLELRGPGADPDAVKPPPPGLEPDDPALPRMLADLAAEHGHAGAFDQLLERYVRAHSRRLVLTREDVAGLMTRLVCRDGDVVLDPACGLGTLLLAAPGPR
;
A
#
# COMPACT_ATOMS: atom_id res chain seq x y z
N MET A 1 13.96 3.67 -27.26
CA MET A 1 12.64 4.33 -27.12
C MET A 1 11.87 3.57 -26.07
N SER A 2 11.90 4.01 -24.81
CA SER A 2 11.04 3.40 -23.78
C SER A 2 9.59 3.74 -24.14
N GLY A 3 8.78 2.71 -24.35
CA GLY A 3 7.33 2.88 -24.52
C GLY A 3 6.75 3.52 -23.27
N ASP A 4 5.85 4.47 -23.46
CA ASP A 4 5.13 5.13 -22.37
C ASP A 4 4.45 4.06 -21.48
N PRO A 5 4.63 4.06 -20.14
CA PRO A 5 4.09 3.03 -19.27
C PRO A 5 2.57 2.90 -19.41
N GLY A 6 2.08 1.68 -19.59
CA GLY A 6 0.64 1.39 -19.64
C GLY A 6 0.03 1.36 -18.23
N VAL A 7 -1.01 2.16 -17.99
CA VAL A 7 -1.73 2.23 -16.71
C VAL A 7 -3.17 1.73 -16.83
N THR A 8 -3.68 1.05 -15.80
CA THR A 8 -5.09 0.60 -15.76
C THR A 8 -6.02 1.69 -15.26
N ALA A 9 -7.33 1.54 -15.45
CA ALA A 9 -8.32 2.46 -14.85
C ALA A 9 -8.21 2.56 -13.31
N GLY A 10 -7.73 1.51 -12.63
CA GLY A 10 -7.47 1.54 -11.19
C GLY A 10 -6.23 2.36 -10.82
N ASP A 11 -5.22 2.39 -11.69
CA ASP A 11 -4.04 3.24 -11.52
C ASP A 11 -4.38 4.71 -11.80
N ILE A 12 -5.16 4.98 -12.85
CA ILE A 12 -5.69 6.33 -13.16
C ILE A 12 -6.50 6.88 -11.98
N ALA A 13 -7.37 6.05 -11.38
CA ALA A 13 -8.17 6.43 -10.23
C ALA A 13 -7.29 6.89 -9.06
N ARG A 14 -6.19 6.15 -8.82
CA ARG A 14 -5.22 6.45 -7.78
C ARG A 14 -4.44 7.73 -8.07
N LEU A 15 -3.94 7.88 -9.30
CA LEU A 15 -3.21 9.07 -9.76
C LEU A 15 -4.05 10.35 -9.62
N ALA A 16 -5.35 10.25 -9.88
CA ALA A 16 -6.27 11.39 -9.81
C ALA A 16 -6.96 11.53 -8.44
N GLY A 17 -6.63 10.71 -7.44
CA GLY A 17 -7.25 10.79 -6.11
C GLY A 17 -8.76 10.52 -6.09
N VAL A 18 -9.28 9.68 -6.99
CA VAL A 18 -10.71 9.38 -7.13
C VAL A 18 -11.02 7.88 -7.07
N GLY A 19 -12.30 7.52 -6.90
CA GLY A 19 -12.74 6.13 -7.04
C GLY A 19 -12.74 5.62 -8.50
N ARG A 20 -12.63 4.29 -8.69
CA ARG A 20 -12.67 3.65 -10.03
C ARG A 20 -13.95 3.98 -10.81
N ALA A 21 -15.08 4.14 -10.11
CA ALA A 21 -16.35 4.54 -10.71
C ALA A 21 -16.28 5.93 -11.37
N THR A 22 -15.49 6.85 -10.81
CA THR A 22 -15.25 8.18 -11.36
C THR A 22 -14.51 8.10 -12.70
N VAL A 23 -13.46 7.27 -12.79
CA VAL A 23 -12.73 7.02 -14.04
C VAL A 23 -13.63 6.35 -15.08
N SER A 24 -14.46 5.40 -14.67
CA SER A 24 -15.46 4.79 -15.57
C SER A 24 -16.46 5.82 -16.09
N ASN A 25 -16.89 6.76 -15.24
CA ASN A 25 -17.77 7.85 -15.67
C ASN A 25 -17.06 8.82 -16.63
N TRP A 26 -15.77 9.09 -16.41
CA TRP A 26 -14.99 9.93 -17.31
C TRP A 26 -14.92 9.35 -18.72
N ARG A 27 -14.55 8.07 -18.81
CA ARG A 27 -14.49 7.32 -20.09
C ARG A 27 -15.80 7.38 -20.88
N ARG A 28 -16.94 7.45 -20.18
CA ARG A 28 -18.27 7.49 -20.81
C ARG A 28 -18.71 8.91 -21.20
N ARG A 29 -18.39 9.91 -20.37
CA ARG A 29 -18.88 11.30 -20.54
C ARG A 29 -17.95 12.18 -21.36
N HIS A 30 -16.68 11.82 -21.47
CA HIS A 30 -15.67 12.58 -22.18
C HIS A 30 -15.17 11.78 -23.39
N ALA A 31 -15.62 12.17 -24.58
CA ALA A 31 -15.27 11.48 -25.83
C ALA A 31 -13.78 11.62 -26.20
N ASP A 32 -13.10 12.60 -25.61
CA ASP A 32 -11.67 12.89 -25.73
C ASP A 32 -10.83 12.16 -24.67
N PHE A 33 -11.44 11.34 -23.79
CA PHE A 33 -10.69 10.50 -22.85
C PHE A 33 -9.76 9.56 -23.61
N PRO A 34 -8.51 9.33 -23.13
CA PRO A 34 -7.53 8.50 -23.81
C PRO A 34 -8.07 7.13 -24.23
N ARG A 35 -7.79 6.74 -25.48
CA ARG A 35 -8.15 5.41 -25.96
C ARG A 35 -7.19 4.37 -25.37
N PRO A 36 -7.63 3.13 -25.11
CA PRO A 36 -6.74 2.08 -24.67
C PRO A 36 -5.60 1.86 -25.69
N ALA A 37 -4.36 1.92 -25.22
CA ALA A 37 -3.17 1.59 -26.00
C ALA A 37 -2.88 0.06 -25.99
N GLY A 38 -3.54 -0.69 -25.11
CA GLY A 38 -3.43 -2.14 -25.02
C GLY A 38 -4.31 -2.76 -23.92
N GLY A 39 -3.97 -3.95 -23.46
CA GLY A 39 -4.69 -4.67 -22.41
C GLY A 39 -5.83 -5.54 -22.92
N THR A 40 -6.73 -5.95 -22.02
CA THR A 40 -7.90 -6.78 -22.35
C THR A 40 -9.19 -5.96 -22.33
N ALA A 41 -10.28 -6.50 -22.88
CA ALA A 41 -11.60 -5.86 -22.81
C ALA A 41 -12.04 -5.55 -21.36
N THR A 42 -11.62 -6.39 -20.41
CA THR A 42 -11.94 -6.26 -18.98
C THR A 42 -10.93 -5.42 -18.21
N SER A 43 -9.70 -5.28 -18.70
CA SER A 43 -8.63 -4.47 -18.09
C SER A 43 -7.85 -3.73 -19.17
N PRO A 44 -8.42 -2.65 -19.75
CA PRO A 44 -7.73 -1.84 -20.74
C PRO A 44 -6.54 -1.09 -20.11
N LEU A 45 -5.46 -0.97 -20.88
CA LEU A 45 -4.28 -0.19 -20.55
C LEU A 45 -4.28 1.10 -21.35
N PHE A 46 -3.98 2.21 -20.68
CA PHE A 46 -3.90 3.55 -21.25
C PHE A 46 -2.46 4.04 -21.18
N ALA A 47 -2.03 4.83 -22.17
CA ALA A 47 -0.72 5.47 -22.11
C ALA A 47 -0.72 6.51 -20.96
N LEU A 48 0.27 6.44 -20.07
CA LEU A 48 0.34 7.33 -18.91
C LEU A 48 0.39 8.80 -19.32
N GLY A 49 1.20 9.15 -20.31
CA GLY A 49 1.32 10.52 -20.81
C GLY A 49 -0.02 11.08 -21.32
N ASP A 50 -0.78 10.27 -22.09
CA ASP A 50 -2.10 10.68 -22.59
C ASP A 50 -3.09 10.93 -21.44
N VAL A 51 -3.03 10.12 -20.38
CA VAL A 51 -3.87 10.27 -19.19
C VAL A 51 -3.50 11.54 -18.43
N GLU A 52 -2.22 11.79 -18.19
CA GLU A 52 -1.75 12.99 -17.49
C GLU A 52 -2.13 14.27 -18.25
N ASP A 53 -1.95 14.27 -19.57
CA ASP A 53 -2.31 15.40 -20.43
C ASP A 53 -3.83 15.64 -20.45
N TRP A 54 -4.63 14.57 -20.46
CA TRP A 54 -6.07 14.69 -20.40
C TRP A 54 -6.54 15.23 -19.03
N LEU A 55 -5.98 14.74 -17.93
CA LEU A 55 -6.29 15.22 -16.57
C LEU A 55 -5.96 16.71 -16.45
N ARG A 56 -4.78 17.12 -16.91
CA ARG A 56 -4.31 18.52 -16.91
C ARG A 56 -5.24 19.43 -17.73
N ARG A 57 -5.60 19.03 -18.96
CA ARG A 57 -6.49 19.80 -19.84
C ARG A 57 -7.91 19.94 -19.30
N ASN A 58 -8.41 18.94 -18.59
CA ASN A 58 -9.77 18.95 -18.04
C ASN A 58 -9.87 19.63 -16.67
N GLY A 59 -8.79 20.27 -16.19
CA GLY A 59 -8.76 20.91 -14.87
C GLY A 59 -9.03 19.92 -13.73
N LYS A 60 -8.76 18.63 -13.96
CA LYS A 60 -8.92 17.60 -12.95
C LYS A 60 -7.62 17.60 -12.15
N PRO A 61 -7.63 18.08 -10.89
CA PRO A 61 -6.43 18.01 -10.08
C PRO A 61 -6.03 16.55 -9.99
N PHE A 62 -4.85 16.23 -10.49
CA PHE A 62 -4.20 14.98 -10.16
C PHE A 62 -3.18 15.32 -9.10
N GLU A 63 -3.54 15.05 -7.85
CA GLU A 63 -2.55 15.02 -6.79
C GLU A 63 -2.10 13.57 -6.68
N VAL A 64 -0.80 13.33 -6.89
CA VAL A 64 -0.19 12.08 -6.43
C VAL A 64 -0.52 11.97 -4.95
N SER A 65 -1.35 11.01 -4.56
CA SER A 65 -1.81 10.88 -3.18
C SER A 65 -0.63 10.94 -2.21
N LEU A 66 -0.83 11.45 -0.99
CA LEU A 66 0.23 11.47 0.00
C LEU A 66 0.82 10.06 0.21
N GLY A 67 -0.03 9.03 0.22
CA GLY A 67 0.39 7.64 0.29
C GLY A 67 1.27 7.20 -0.91
N ASP A 68 0.98 7.64 -2.14
CA ASP A 68 1.84 7.36 -3.29
C ASP A 68 3.17 8.12 -3.20
N ARG A 69 3.18 9.36 -2.71
CA ARG A 69 4.42 10.14 -2.52
C ARG A 69 5.32 9.51 -1.45
N VAL A 70 4.75 9.07 -0.33
CA VAL A 70 5.48 8.33 0.72
C VAL A 70 6.04 7.03 0.13
N TRP A 71 5.22 6.29 -0.63
CA TRP A 71 5.65 5.05 -1.26
C TRP A 71 6.82 5.24 -2.23
N GLN A 72 6.79 6.26 -3.09
CA GLN A 72 7.88 6.54 -4.02
C GLN A 72 9.18 6.90 -3.29
N ARG A 73 9.10 7.68 -2.19
CA ARG A 73 10.26 8.00 -1.36
C ARG A 73 10.85 6.77 -0.69
N LEU A 74 10.02 5.92 -0.08
CA LEU A 74 10.48 4.66 0.51
C LEU A 74 11.21 3.79 -0.53
N ARG A 75 10.68 3.69 -1.76
CA ARG A 75 11.36 2.96 -2.85
C ARG A 75 12.68 3.59 -3.28
N ALA A 76 12.82 4.91 -3.16
CA ALA A 76 14.05 5.62 -3.51
C ALA A 76 15.11 5.56 -2.41
N SER A 77 14.71 5.28 -1.16
CA SER A 77 15.60 5.22 0.00
C SER A 77 16.34 3.88 0.18
N GLY A 78 16.03 2.85 -0.60
CA GLY A 78 16.68 1.55 -0.50
C GLY A 78 16.70 0.78 -1.80
N ASP A 79 17.43 -0.34 -1.81
CA ASP A 79 17.36 -1.30 -2.91
C ASP A 79 16.09 -2.16 -2.84
N ASP A 80 15.82 -2.93 -3.90
CA ASP A 80 14.63 -3.81 -3.97
C ASP A 80 14.60 -4.88 -2.85
N PHE A 81 15.72 -5.14 -2.15
CA PHE A 81 15.79 -6.13 -1.06
C PHE A 81 15.48 -5.50 0.31
N GLY A 82 15.83 -4.23 0.53
CA GLY A 82 15.54 -3.49 1.76
C GLY A 82 14.14 -2.86 1.82
N LEU A 83 13.32 -2.99 0.77
CA LEU A 83 11.99 -2.34 0.76
C LEU A 83 11.02 -2.91 1.80
N ALA A 84 11.12 -4.21 2.14
CA ALA A 84 10.31 -4.80 3.21
C ALA A 84 10.66 -4.20 4.58
N ASP A 85 11.96 -4.06 4.82
CA ASP A 85 12.52 -3.44 6.01
C ASP A 85 12.06 -1.99 6.14
N LEU A 86 12.14 -1.20 5.07
CA LEU A 86 11.68 0.20 5.02
C LEU A 86 10.18 0.34 5.31
N VAL A 87 9.35 -0.59 4.83
CA VAL A 87 7.92 -0.64 5.18
C VAL A 87 7.74 -0.98 6.66
N GLY A 88 8.53 -1.91 7.21
CA GLY A 88 8.57 -2.21 8.64
C GLY A 88 8.94 -0.99 9.48
N TRP A 89 9.96 -0.23 9.08
CA TRP A 89 10.33 1.03 9.72
C TRP A 89 9.20 2.06 9.71
N ALA A 90 8.51 2.22 8.57
CA ALA A 90 7.37 3.12 8.50
C ALA A 90 6.26 2.70 9.48
N GLY A 91 6.00 1.39 9.62
CA GLY A 91 5.07 0.85 10.61
C GLY A 91 5.47 1.16 12.05
N LEU A 92 6.76 1.00 12.38
CA LEU A 92 7.30 1.35 13.70
C LEU A 92 7.13 2.84 14.00
N ARG A 93 7.46 3.72 13.04
CA ARG A 93 7.24 5.16 13.19
C ARG A 93 5.77 5.52 13.38
N LEU A 94 4.86 4.89 12.65
CA LEU A 94 3.42 5.08 12.83
C LEU A 94 2.93 4.60 14.21
N LEU A 95 3.50 3.52 14.75
CA LEU A 95 3.21 3.06 16.11
C LEU A 95 3.74 4.03 17.17
N GLU A 96 4.95 4.56 17.01
CA GLU A 96 5.52 5.58 17.90
C GLU A 96 4.66 6.84 17.93
N LEU A 97 4.21 7.32 16.76
CA LEU A 97 3.32 8.49 16.64
C LEU A 97 1.96 8.27 17.31
N ARG A 98 1.47 7.03 17.35
CA ARG A 98 0.21 6.67 18.02
C ARG A 98 0.28 6.85 19.54
N GLY A 99 1.48 6.83 20.12
CA GLY A 99 1.71 6.99 21.56
C GLY A 99 1.56 5.69 22.37
N PRO A 100 1.58 5.79 23.72
CA PRO A 100 1.67 4.66 24.65
C PRO A 100 0.35 3.87 24.74
N GLY A 101 0.07 3.10 23.69
CA GLY A 101 -0.95 2.05 23.66
C GLY A 101 -0.44 0.75 23.00
N ALA A 102 0.81 0.74 22.53
CA ALA A 102 1.53 -0.48 22.21
C ALA A 102 2.29 -0.93 23.46
N ASP A 103 2.29 -2.24 23.73
CA ASP A 103 3.20 -2.82 24.71
C ASP A 103 4.64 -2.54 24.26
N PRO A 104 5.43 -1.78 25.04
CA PRO A 104 6.80 -1.43 24.68
C PRO A 104 7.71 -2.67 24.52
N ASP A 105 7.38 -3.79 25.17
CA ASP A 105 8.12 -5.06 25.01
C ASP A 105 7.72 -5.82 23.74
N ALA A 106 6.54 -5.52 23.16
CA ALA A 106 6.07 -6.13 21.91
C ALA A 106 6.72 -5.51 20.67
N VAL A 107 7.25 -4.29 20.77
CA VAL A 107 7.88 -3.58 19.66
C VAL A 107 9.38 -3.75 19.72
N LYS A 108 9.93 -4.65 18.90
CA LYS A 108 11.38 -4.77 18.75
C LYS A 108 11.92 -3.57 17.96
N PRO A 109 13.01 -2.93 18.41
CA PRO A 109 13.63 -1.86 17.64
C PRO A 109 14.09 -2.40 16.28
N PRO A 110 14.06 -1.56 15.23
CA PRO A 110 14.53 -1.98 13.92
C PRO A 110 16.03 -2.29 13.98
N PRO A 111 16.54 -3.19 13.11
CA PRO A 111 17.96 -3.35 12.87
C PRO A 111 18.68 -2.00 12.70
N PRO A 112 19.89 -1.81 13.27
CA PRO A 112 20.67 -0.59 13.06
C PRO A 112 20.92 -0.34 11.57
N GLY A 113 20.81 0.93 11.14
CA GLY A 113 21.11 1.33 9.75
C GLY A 113 19.95 1.19 8.75
N LEU A 114 18.75 0.90 9.23
CA LEU A 114 17.54 0.72 8.42
C LEU A 114 16.72 2.02 8.26
N GLU A 115 17.08 3.07 8.98
CA GLU A 115 16.44 4.38 8.85
C GLU A 115 16.75 5.00 7.48
N PRO A 116 15.72 5.41 6.71
CA PRO A 116 15.92 6.08 5.43
C PRO A 116 16.72 7.38 5.59
N ASP A 117 17.66 7.64 4.68
CA ASP A 117 18.32 8.95 4.54
C ASP A 117 17.42 9.96 3.78
N ASP A 118 16.13 10.03 4.16
CA ASP A 118 15.20 11.06 3.69
C ASP A 118 14.52 11.73 4.91
N PRO A 119 14.97 12.94 5.30
CA PRO A 119 14.44 13.62 6.48
C PRO A 119 12.98 14.07 6.32
N ALA A 120 12.40 14.02 5.11
CA ALA A 120 11.00 14.35 4.88
C ALA A 120 10.05 13.19 5.24
N LEU A 121 10.53 11.94 5.22
CA LEU A 121 9.69 10.75 5.41
C LEU A 121 8.95 10.74 6.76
N PRO A 122 9.58 11.03 7.92
CA PRO A 122 8.87 11.03 9.21
C PRO A 122 7.69 12.00 9.24
N ARG A 123 7.86 13.21 8.69
CA ARG A 123 6.78 14.20 8.63
C ARG A 123 5.66 13.77 7.68
N MET A 124 6.01 13.21 6.52
CA MET A 124 5.00 12.72 5.59
C MET A 124 4.21 11.52 6.14
N LEU A 125 4.84 10.67 6.95
CA LEU A 125 4.15 9.60 7.66
C LEU A 125 3.17 10.15 8.71
N ALA A 126 3.57 11.21 9.44
CA ALA A 126 2.67 11.91 10.36
C ALA A 126 1.48 12.54 9.63
N ASP A 127 1.71 13.18 8.49
CA ASP A 127 0.65 13.75 7.65
C ASP A 127 -0.30 12.65 7.13
N LEU A 128 0.25 11.49 6.72
CA LEU A 128 -0.53 10.35 6.24
C LEU A 128 -1.38 9.73 7.36
N ALA A 129 -0.82 9.64 8.56
CA ALA A 129 -1.53 9.22 9.76
C ALA A 129 -2.62 10.20 10.16
N ALA A 130 -2.42 11.50 9.98
CA ALA A 130 -3.45 12.51 10.21
C ALA A 130 -4.62 12.38 9.22
N GLU A 131 -4.37 11.98 7.97
CA GLU A 131 -5.40 11.82 6.94
C GLU A 131 -6.20 10.50 7.09
N HIS A 132 -5.54 9.40 7.47
CA HIS A 132 -6.13 8.05 7.40
C HIS A 132 -6.07 7.25 8.71
N GLY A 133 -5.58 7.86 9.79
CA GLY A 133 -5.24 7.16 11.03
C GLY A 133 -3.96 6.33 10.90
N HIS A 134 -3.31 6.02 12.02
CA HIS A 134 -2.05 5.27 12.05
C HIS A 134 -2.14 3.90 11.38
N ALA A 135 -3.19 3.13 11.68
CA ALA A 135 -3.42 1.82 11.08
C ALA A 135 -3.72 1.93 9.59
N GLY A 136 -4.63 2.83 9.19
CA GLY A 136 -4.98 3.03 7.78
C GLY A 136 -3.81 3.54 6.93
N ALA A 137 -2.94 4.38 7.51
CA ALA A 137 -1.69 4.81 6.88
C ALA A 137 -0.76 3.62 6.63
N PHE A 138 -0.60 2.72 7.61
CA PHE A 138 0.22 1.53 7.45
C PHE A 138 -0.37 0.55 6.43
N ASP A 139 -1.68 0.29 6.47
CA ASP A 139 -2.38 -0.57 5.51
C ASP A 139 -2.16 -0.10 4.07
N GLN A 140 -2.20 1.21 3.84
CA GLN A 140 -1.92 1.79 2.52
C GLN A 140 -0.50 1.52 2.01
N LEU A 141 0.51 1.48 2.89
CA LEU A 141 1.88 1.15 2.52
C LEU A 141 2.02 -0.36 2.30
N LEU A 142 1.41 -1.16 3.17
CA LEU A 142 1.42 -2.62 3.07
C LEU A 142 0.76 -3.10 1.78
N GLU A 143 -0.41 -2.55 1.41
CA GLU A 143 -1.08 -2.86 0.14
C GLU A 143 -0.18 -2.60 -1.07
N ARG A 144 0.56 -1.48 -1.05
CA ARG A 144 1.49 -1.13 -2.14
C ARG A 144 2.68 -2.08 -2.19
N TYR A 145 3.19 -2.48 -1.03
CA TYR A 145 4.22 -3.52 -0.92
C TYR A 145 3.75 -4.86 -1.50
N VAL A 146 2.55 -5.32 -1.13
CA VAL A 146 1.97 -6.57 -1.67
C VAL A 146 1.79 -6.49 -3.18
N ARG A 147 1.26 -5.38 -3.70
CA ARG A 147 1.09 -5.20 -5.15
C ARG A 147 2.44 -5.27 -5.89
N ALA A 148 3.48 -4.62 -5.34
CA ALA A 148 4.82 -4.61 -5.92
C ALA A 148 5.51 -5.99 -5.89
N HIS A 149 5.19 -6.84 -4.90
CA HIS A 149 5.85 -8.15 -4.69
C HIS A 149 4.91 -9.35 -4.84
N SER A 150 3.77 -9.16 -5.50
CA SER A 150 2.70 -10.16 -5.64
C SER A 150 3.13 -11.53 -6.17
N ARG A 151 4.22 -11.60 -6.95
CA ARG A 151 4.77 -12.86 -7.49
C ARG A 151 5.70 -13.60 -6.52
N ARG A 152 6.17 -12.93 -5.46
CA ARG A 152 7.14 -13.47 -4.49
C ARG A 152 6.51 -13.78 -3.13
N LEU A 153 5.33 -13.23 -2.85
CA LEU A 153 4.62 -13.43 -1.58
C LEU A 153 3.61 -14.57 -1.72
N VAL A 154 3.78 -15.63 -0.93
CA VAL A 154 2.78 -16.67 -0.73
C VAL A 154 2.02 -16.33 0.55
N LEU A 155 0.81 -15.79 0.40
CA LEU A 155 -0.02 -15.38 1.53
C LEU A 155 -1.13 -16.38 1.76
N THR A 156 -1.32 -16.77 3.02
CA THR A 156 -2.52 -17.49 3.45
C THR A 156 -3.71 -16.55 3.26
N ARG A 157 -4.74 -16.98 2.53
CA ARG A 157 -5.97 -16.20 2.38
C ARG A 157 -6.64 -16.00 3.74
N GLU A 158 -7.29 -14.86 3.92
CA GLU A 158 -7.94 -14.50 5.19
C GLU A 158 -9.01 -15.52 5.63
N ASP A 159 -9.81 -16.03 4.68
CA ASP A 159 -10.83 -17.04 4.94
C ASP A 159 -10.23 -18.39 5.40
N VAL A 160 -9.10 -18.78 4.82
CA VAL A 160 -8.34 -19.97 5.22
C VAL A 160 -7.68 -19.76 6.57
N ALA A 161 -7.05 -18.61 6.82
CA ALA A 161 -6.46 -18.27 8.10
C ALA A 161 -7.51 -18.33 9.22
N GLY A 162 -8.67 -17.68 9.02
CA GLY A 162 -9.76 -17.73 9.98
C GLY A 162 -10.34 -19.14 10.19
N LEU A 163 -10.34 -20.00 9.16
CA LEU A 163 -10.71 -21.41 9.34
C LEU A 163 -9.67 -22.16 10.19
N MET A 164 -8.38 -21.99 9.89
CA MET A 164 -7.29 -22.62 10.63
C MET A 164 -7.32 -22.23 12.10
N THR A 165 -7.47 -20.94 12.41
CA THR A 165 -7.49 -20.48 13.81
C THR A 165 -8.72 -20.95 14.57
N ARG A 166 -9.90 -20.99 13.94
CA ARG A 166 -11.10 -21.60 14.55
C ARG A 166 -10.98 -23.10 14.84
N LEU A 167 -10.19 -23.83 14.06
CA LEU A 167 -10.01 -25.27 14.22
C LEU A 167 -8.97 -25.61 15.29
N VAL A 168 -7.93 -24.78 15.42
CA VAL A 168 -6.72 -25.12 16.19
C VAL A 168 -6.57 -24.28 17.46
N CYS A 169 -6.96 -23.00 17.43
CA CYS A 169 -6.71 -22.08 18.54
C CYS A 169 -7.83 -22.12 19.60
N ARG A 170 -7.43 -21.97 20.86
CA ARG A 170 -8.28 -21.81 22.05
C ARG A 170 -7.92 -20.52 22.78
N ASP A 171 -8.82 -20.04 23.63
CA ASP A 171 -8.56 -18.88 24.50
C ASP A 171 -7.33 -19.16 25.38
N GLY A 172 -6.31 -18.29 25.28
CA GLY A 172 -5.05 -18.42 26.03
C GLY A 172 -3.92 -19.17 25.33
N ASP A 173 -4.13 -19.66 24.10
CA ASP A 173 -3.06 -20.29 23.32
C ASP A 173 -1.98 -19.29 22.87
N VAL A 174 -0.75 -19.79 22.75
CA VAL A 174 0.37 -19.06 22.14
C VAL A 174 0.57 -19.59 20.72
N VAL A 175 0.47 -18.71 19.72
CA VAL A 175 0.66 -19.05 18.32
C VAL A 175 2.08 -18.69 17.88
N LEU A 176 2.83 -19.70 17.42
CA LEU A 176 4.13 -19.51 16.76
C LEU A 176 3.95 -19.79 15.26
N ASP A 177 4.18 -18.76 14.43
CA ASP A 177 4.18 -18.89 12.99
C ASP A 177 5.54 -18.45 12.42
N PRO A 178 6.49 -19.38 12.20
CA PRO A 178 7.81 -19.07 11.67
C PRO A 178 7.78 -18.66 10.18
N ALA A 179 6.65 -18.82 9.50
CA ALA A 179 6.43 -18.44 8.11
C ALA A 179 5.30 -17.41 7.98
N CYS A 180 5.19 -16.51 8.98
CA CYS A 180 4.06 -15.61 9.11
C CYS A 180 3.86 -14.66 7.92
N GLY A 181 4.89 -14.44 7.10
CA GLY A 181 4.82 -13.55 5.94
C GLY A 181 4.41 -12.15 6.38
N LEU A 182 3.21 -11.72 6.00
CA LEU A 182 2.62 -10.44 6.42
C LEU A 182 1.76 -10.53 7.69
N GLY A 183 1.75 -11.69 8.35
CA GLY A 183 1.05 -11.94 9.60
C GLY A 183 -0.41 -12.35 9.46
N THR A 184 -0.90 -12.75 8.27
CA THR A 184 -2.33 -13.04 8.06
C THR A 184 -2.88 -14.10 9.03
N LEU A 185 -2.10 -15.15 9.34
CA LEU A 185 -2.51 -16.15 10.33
C LEU A 185 -2.48 -15.59 11.76
N LEU A 186 -1.47 -14.79 12.11
CA LEU A 186 -1.35 -14.16 13.42
C LEU A 186 -2.47 -13.15 13.69
N LEU A 187 -2.88 -12.39 12.67
CA LEU A 187 -4.00 -11.44 12.76
C LEU A 187 -5.36 -12.15 12.89
N ALA A 188 -5.48 -13.37 12.36
CA ALA A 188 -6.68 -14.19 12.48
C ALA A 188 -6.75 -14.98 13.80
N ALA A 189 -5.64 -15.05 14.54
CA ALA A 189 -5.60 -15.72 15.84
C ALA A 189 -6.33 -14.88 16.89
N PRO A 190 -7.09 -15.51 17.81
CA PRO A 190 -7.71 -14.79 18.90
C PRO A 190 -6.64 -14.10 19.75
N GLY A 191 -6.70 -12.76 19.84
CA GLY A 191 -5.81 -11.99 20.69
C GLY A 191 -6.09 -12.22 22.19
N PRO A 192 -5.16 -11.85 23.08
CA PRO A 192 -5.47 -11.75 24.50
C PRO A 192 -6.63 -10.77 24.68
N ARG A 193 -7.72 -11.23 25.32
CA ARG A 193 -8.86 -10.38 25.71
C ARG A 193 -8.48 -9.47 26.86
#